data_AF-A0A8B9GWH1-F1
#
_entry.id   AF-A0A8B9GWH1-F1
#
_cell.length_a   1.000
_cell.length_b   1.000
_cell.length_c   1.000
_cell.angle_alpha   90.00
_cell.angle_beta   90.00
_cell.angle_gamma   90.00
#
_symmetry.space_group_name_H-M   'P 1'
#
loop_
_entity.id
_entity.type
_entity.pdbx_description
1 polymer ?
#
loop_
_entity_poly.entity_id
_entity_poly.type
_entity_poly.pdbx_seq_one_letter_code
_entity_poly.pdbx_strand_id
1 'polypeptide(L)'
;MKLANYERNVNRAIHKYNAYRKAASVIAKYPQKIKSGTEAKKLDGVGAKIAEKIDEFLSTGKLRKLEKIRSDDTSSSINFLTRVTGIGPAAARKFFEEGVKTLEDLKKIEHKLNHHQQIGLKYFEEFEKRIPRSEMQKMEALILQELEELDSEYIGTICGSYRRGLLICSKSEKLIQKLKCFLNFIFRAVNHVSKLYLNVFVYISLYRLIPKDQYYCGVLYFTGSDIFNKNMRTLALEKGFTLNEYTIRPLGVTGMPGEPLLVDSEKDIFDYIHMKYREPKERSE
;
A
#
# COMPACT_ATOMS: atom_id res chain seq x y z
N MET A 1 -13.67 6.82 0.56
CA MET A 1 -12.89 5.95 1.47
C MET A 1 -13.67 5.39 2.68
N LYS A 2 -14.55 6.14 3.35
CA LYS A 2 -15.25 5.66 4.58
C LYS A 2 -15.98 4.31 4.40
N LEU A 3 -16.77 4.15 3.34
CA LEU A 3 -17.46 2.87 3.05
C LEU A 3 -16.47 1.71 2.80
N ALA A 4 -15.36 1.97 2.09
CA ALA A 4 -14.35 0.94 1.87
C ALA A 4 -13.79 0.44 3.21
N ASN A 5 -13.34 1.35 4.07
CA ASN A 5 -12.77 0.99 5.37
C ASN A 5 -13.77 0.21 6.23
N TYR A 6 -15.04 0.60 6.22
CA TYR A 6 -16.10 -0.14 6.89
C TYR A 6 -16.22 -1.58 6.38
N GLU A 7 -16.27 -1.79 5.06
CA GLU A 7 -16.37 -3.14 4.49
C GLU A 7 -15.14 -4.00 4.83
N ARG A 8 -13.93 -3.42 4.89
CA ARG A 8 -12.70 -4.13 5.29
C ARG A 8 -12.67 -4.45 6.79
N ASN A 9 -12.93 -3.45 7.62
CA ASN A 9 -12.66 -3.51 9.06
C ASN A 9 -13.80 -4.16 9.83
N VAL A 10 -15.04 -3.87 9.46
CA VAL A 10 -16.22 -4.36 10.17
C VAL A 10 -16.76 -5.63 9.51
N ASN A 11 -17.08 -5.56 8.21
CA ASN A 11 -17.68 -6.68 7.48
C ASN A 11 -16.66 -7.72 7.00
N ARG A 12 -15.35 -7.42 7.06
CA ARG A 12 -14.25 -8.27 6.54
C ARG A 12 -14.44 -8.67 5.06
N ALA A 13 -15.16 -7.85 4.29
CA ALA A 13 -15.49 -8.09 2.89
C ALA A 13 -14.44 -7.44 1.95
N ILE A 14 -13.33 -8.15 1.71
CA ILE A 14 -12.18 -7.60 0.95
C ILE A 14 -12.53 -7.24 -0.50
N HIS A 15 -13.40 -8.00 -1.17
CA HIS A 15 -13.83 -7.70 -2.52
C HIS A 15 -14.65 -6.40 -2.58
N LYS A 16 -15.53 -6.16 -1.61
CA LYS A 16 -16.30 -4.91 -1.51
C LYS A 16 -15.39 -3.72 -1.18
N TYR A 17 -14.40 -3.92 -0.30
CA TYR A 17 -13.36 -2.93 -0.02
C TYR A 17 -12.63 -2.51 -1.29
N ASN A 18 -12.16 -3.48 -2.09
CA ASN A 18 -11.46 -3.21 -3.35
C ASN A 18 -12.38 -2.51 -4.37
N ALA A 19 -13.65 -2.93 -4.48
CA ALA A 19 -14.62 -2.29 -5.37
C ALA A 19 -14.83 -0.80 -5.04
N TYR A 20 -15.04 -0.46 -3.77
CA TYR A 20 -15.17 0.95 -3.36
C TYR A 20 -13.89 1.76 -3.59
N ARG A 21 -12.71 1.15 -3.45
CA ARG A 21 -11.43 1.82 -3.73
C ARG A 21 -11.22 2.05 -5.22
N LYS A 22 -11.53 1.06 -6.07
CA LYS A 22 -11.49 1.22 -7.54
C LYS A 22 -12.42 2.36 -7.97
N ALA A 23 -13.68 2.34 -7.52
CA ALA A 23 -14.64 3.40 -7.81
C ALA A 23 -14.13 4.79 -7.36
N ALA A 24 -13.59 4.89 -6.13
CA ALA A 24 -13.07 6.16 -5.62
C ALA A 24 -11.86 6.67 -6.43
N SER A 25 -10.96 5.78 -6.85
CA SER A 25 -9.79 6.13 -7.67
C SER A 25 -10.19 6.67 -9.05
N VAL A 26 -11.14 6.00 -9.71
CA VAL A 26 -11.60 6.42 -11.05
C VAL A 26 -12.39 7.73 -10.98
N ILE A 27 -13.24 7.90 -9.96
CA ILE A 27 -13.96 9.16 -9.73
C ILE A 27 -12.99 10.30 -9.40
N ALA A 28 -11.93 10.07 -8.63
CA ALA A 28 -10.96 11.10 -8.26
C ALA A 28 -10.16 11.65 -9.46
N LYS A 29 -9.97 10.84 -10.51
CA LYS A 29 -9.29 11.25 -11.75
C LYS A 29 -10.24 11.82 -12.80
N TYR A 30 -11.55 11.73 -12.58
CA TYR A 30 -12.52 12.22 -13.54
C TYR A 30 -12.43 13.76 -13.62
N PRO A 31 -12.23 14.35 -14.81
CA PRO A 31 -11.85 15.75 -14.95
C PRO A 31 -12.99 16.74 -14.70
N GLN A 32 -14.23 16.26 -14.66
CA GLN A 32 -15.42 17.09 -14.51
C GLN A 32 -16.16 16.77 -13.22
N LYS A 33 -16.97 17.72 -12.74
CA LYS A 33 -17.85 17.48 -11.60
C LYS A 33 -19.00 16.56 -12.03
N ILE A 34 -19.06 15.37 -11.46
CA ILE A 34 -20.15 14.40 -11.67
C ILE A 34 -21.50 15.01 -11.21
N LYS A 35 -22.51 14.91 -12.06
CA LYS A 35 -23.85 15.46 -11.84
C LYS A 35 -24.92 14.42 -11.53
N SER A 36 -24.66 13.14 -11.80
CA SER A 36 -25.57 12.04 -11.46
C SER A 36 -24.84 10.71 -11.29
N GLY A 37 -25.49 9.76 -10.61
CA GLY A 37 -25.06 8.37 -10.53
C GLY A 37 -25.05 7.69 -11.90
N THR A 38 -25.96 8.06 -12.81
CA THR A 38 -25.95 7.52 -14.19
C THR A 38 -24.71 7.93 -14.98
N GLU A 39 -24.24 9.17 -14.81
CA GLU A 39 -22.97 9.63 -15.35
C GLU A 39 -21.80 8.85 -14.74
N ALA A 40 -21.77 8.73 -13.40
CA ALA A 40 -20.72 8.00 -12.71
C ALA A 40 -20.67 6.51 -13.12
N LYS A 41 -21.81 5.88 -13.39
CA LYS A 41 -21.92 4.46 -13.80
C LYS A 41 -21.22 4.17 -15.14
N LYS A 42 -20.96 5.19 -15.97
CA LYS A 42 -20.18 5.03 -17.21
C LYS A 42 -18.70 4.75 -16.95
N LEU A 43 -18.22 5.03 -15.74
CA LEU A 43 -16.84 4.81 -15.34
C LEU A 43 -16.61 3.34 -14.94
N ASP A 44 -15.56 2.72 -15.49
CA ASP A 44 -15.19 1.34 -15.12
C ASP A 44 -14.88 1.25 -13.61
N GLY A 45 -15.56 0.35 -12.92
CA GLY A 45 -15.51 0.19 -11.46
C GLY A 45 -16.67 0.84 -10.70
N VAL A 46 -17.57 1.58 -11.35
CA VAL A 46 -18.77 2.15 -10.73
C VAL A 46 -20.03 1.35 -11.14
N GLY A 47 -20.46 0.43 -10.26
CA GLY A 47 -21.69 -0.34 -10.46
C GLY A 47 -22.97 0.38 -10.02
N ALA A 48 -24.14 -0.22 -10.31
CA ALA A 48 -25.46 0.33 -9.98
C ALA A 48 -25.61 0.75 -8.51
N LYS A 49 -25.19 -0.10 -7.57
CA LYS A 49 -25.25 0.20 -6.12
C LYS A 49 -24.38 1.37 -5.68
N ILE A 50 -23.32 1.69 -6.43
CA ILE A 50 -22.45 2.86 -6.14
C ILE A 50 -23.11 4.10 -6.77
N ALA A 51 -23.61 3.99 -8.00
CA ALA A 51 -24.36 5.05 -8.66
C ALA A 51 -25.55 5.55 -7.82
N GLU A 52 -26.37 4.64 -7.29
CA GLU A 52 -27.49 4.98 -6.38
C GLU A 52 -27.04 5.79 -5.15
N LYS A 53 -25.86 5.47 -4.59
CA LYS A 53 -25.30 6.19 -3.44
C LYS A 53 -24.75 7.56 -3.82
N ILE A 54 -24.28 7.71 -5.06
CA ILE A 54 -23.86 9.00 -5.60
C ILE A 54 -25.09 9.89 -5.77
N ASP A 55 -26.19 9.38 -6.30
CA ASP A 55 -27.45 10.13 -6.41
C ASP A 55 -28.01 10.53 -5.04
N GLU A 56 -28.00 9.63 -4.06
CA GLU A 56 -28.37 9.96 -2.67
C GLU A 56 -27.47 11.07 -2.09
N PHE A 57 -26.17 10.99 -2.33
CA PHE A 57 -25.22 11.99 -1.82
C PHE A 57 -25.36 13.34 -2.52
N LEU A 58 -25.60 13.37 -3.83
CA LEU A 58 -25.81 14.60 -4.59
C LEU A 58 -27.11 15.30 -4.21
N SER A 59 -28.17 14.53 -3.90
CA SER A 59 -29.47 15.09 -3.50
C SER A 59 -29.51 15.56 -2.05
N THR A 60 -28.87 14.84 -1.13
CA THR A 60 -29.02 15.11 0.33
C THR A 60 -27.76 15.67 0.99
N GLY A 61 -26.62 15.65 0.31
CA GLY A 61 -25.30 15.97 0.89
C GLY A 61 -24.80 14.93 1.91
N LYS A 62 -25.57 13.87 2.17
CA LYS A 62 -25.29 12.83 3.18
C LYS A 62 -25.56 11.45 2.60
N LEU A 63 -25.19 10.41 3.34
CA LEU A 63 -25.51 9.03 2.97
C LEU A 63 -26.05 8.30 4.19
N ARG A 64 -27.32 7.89 4.17
CA ARG A 64 -28.00 7.26 5.31
C ARG A 64 -27.24 6.06 5.86
N LYS A 65 -26.66 5.25 4.95
CA LYS A 65 -25.81 4.11 5.35
C LYS A 65 -24.59 4.55 6.17
N LEU A 66 -23.92 5.65 5.80
CA LEU A 66 -22.77 6.15 6.57
C LEU A 66 -23.19 6.75 7.91
N GLU A 67 -24.35 7.42 7.97
CA GLU A 67 -24.87 7.95 9.23
C GLU A 67 -25.19 6.80 10.20
N LYS A 68 -25.84 5.72 9.74
CA LYS A 68 -26.09 4.52 10.55
C LYS A 68 -24.80 3.84 11.02
N ILE A 69 -23.77 3.79 10.18
CA ILE A 69 -22.45 3.25 10.55
C ILE A 69 -21.77 4.12 11.61
N ARG A 70 -21.97 5.45 11.59
CA ARG A 70 -21.40 6.36 12.58
C ARG A 70 -22.10 6.27 13.94
N SER A 71 -23.40 6.00 13.95
CA SER A 71 -24.16 5.81 15.19
C SER A 71 -23.93 4.44 15.85
N ASP A 72 -23.34 3.48 15.13
CA ASP A 72 -23.04 2.16 15.65
C ASP A 72 -21.68 2.14 16.38
N ASP A 73 -21.73 2.01 17.71
CA ASP A 73 -20.58 2.01 18.61
C ASP A 73 -19.58 0.86 18.31
N THR A 74 -20.08 -0.28 17.83
CA THR A 74 -19.23 -1.40 17.40
C THR A 74 -18.40 -1.01 16.19
N SER A 75 -19.03 -0.39 15.20
CA SER A 75 -18.38 0.02 13.96
C SER A 75 -17.35 1.13 14.17
N SER A 76 -17.64 2.08 15.06
CA SER A 76 -16.72 3.19 15.36
C SER A 76 -15.46 2.67 16.07
N SER A 77 -15.63 1.82 17.08
CA SER A 77 -14.55 1.25 17.89
C SER A 77 -13.65 0.33 17.07
N ILE A 78 -14.21 -0.60 16.28
CA ILE A 78 -13.41 -1.47 15.42
C ILE A 78 -12.59 -0.65 14.41
N ASN A 79 -13.21 0.34 13.76
CA ASN A 79 -12.48 1.21 12.83
C ASN A 79 -11.37 2.00 13.52
N PHE A 80 -11.60 2.47 14.75
CA PHE A 80 -10.61 3.18 15.54
C PHE A 80 -9.41 2.29 15.87
N LEU A 81 -9.64 1.11 16.45
CA LEU A 81 -8.58 0.19 16.85
C LEU A 81 -7.71 -0.26 15.67
N THR A 82 -8.30 -0.45 14.48
CA THR A 82 -7.53 -0.81 13.26
C THR A 82 -6.57 0.28 12.77
N ARG A 83 -6.63 1.50 13.32
CA ARG A 83 -5.64 2.56 13.01
C ARG A 83 -4.30 2.30 13.70
N VAL A 84 -4.29 1.55 14.80
CA VAL A 84 -3.06 1.14 15.51
C VAL A 84 -2.35 0.08 14.67
N THR A 85 -1.11 0.34 14.28
CA THR A 85 -0.36 -0.64 13.47
C THR A 85 -0.19 -1.95 14.21
N GLY A 86 -0.35 -3.07 13.50
CA GLY A 86 -0.39 -4.41 14.10
C GLY A 86 -1.78 -4.87 14.57
N ILE A 87 -2.78 -3.98 14.63
CA ILE A 87 -4.17 -4.35 14.91
C ILE A 87 -4.95 -4.44 13.60
N GLY A 88 -5.21 -5.66 13.15
CA GLY A 88 -6.10 -5.95 12.01
C GLY A 88 -7.57 -6.10 12.41
N PRO A 89 -8.50 -6.25 11.45
CA PRO A 89 -9.93 -6.39 11.69
C PRO A 89 -10.32 -7.49 12.70
N ALA A 90 -9.63 -8.63 12.65
CA ALA A 90 -9.88 -9.75 13.55
C ALA A 90 -9.49 -9.41 15.01
N ALA A 91 -8.30 -8.82 15.20
CA ALA A 91 -7.83 -8.41 16.52
C ALA A 91 -8.67 -7.26 17.08
N ALA A 92 -9.03 -6.27 16.26
CA ALA A 92 -9.89 -5.16 16.67
C ALA A 92 -11.26 -5.64 17.16
N ARG A 93 -11.87 -6.62 16.48
CA ARG A 93 -13.14 -7.22 16.90
C ARG A 93 -12.99 -7.96 18.23
N LYS A 94 -11.94 -8.79 18.37
CA LYS A 94 -11.65 -9.49 19.63
C LYS A 94 -11.48 -8.51 20.80
N PHE A 95 -10.70 -7.44 20.62
CA PHE A 95 -10.52 -6.42 21.66
C PHE A 95 -11.84 -5.71 22.00
N PHE A 96 -12.66 -5.39 21.00
CA PHE A 96 -13.98 -4.81 21.23
C PHE A 96 -14.89 -5.73 22.06
N GLU A 97 -14.92 -7.04 21.76
CA GLU A 97 -15.67 -8.05 22.52
C GLU A 97 -15.16 -8.19 23.97
N GLU A 98 -13.86 -7.94 24.21
CA GLU A 98 -13.26 -7.84 25.54
C GLU A 98 -13.48 -6.46 26.23
N GLY A 99 -14.29 -5.57 25.62
CA GLY A 99 -14.64 -4.26 26.18
C GLY A 99 -13.63 -3.14 25.89
N VAL A 100 -12.60 -3.40 25.08
CA VAL A 100 -11.56 -2.42 24.72
C VAL A 100 -12.05 -1.59 23.53
N LYS A 101 -12.26 -0.29 23.74
CA LYS A 101 -12.80 0.62 22.70
C LYS A 101 -11.90 1.82 22.42
N THR A 102 -11.06 2.19 23.37
CA THR A 102 -10.24 3.42 23.36
C THR A 102 -8.73 3.12 23.37
N LEU A 103 -7.90 4.16 23.20
CA LEU A 103 -6.45 4.03 23.36
C LEU A 103 -6.08 3.77 24.83
N GLU A 104 -6.84 4.36 25.75
CA GLU A 104 -6.69 4.19 27.19
C GLU A 104 -6.95 2.74 27.59
N ASP A 105 -7.97 2.11 26.99
CA ASP A 105 -8.24 0.69 27.23
C ASP A 105 -7.12 -0.20 26.68
N LEU A 106 -6.59 0.13 25.48
CA LEU A 106 -5.43 -0.58 24.92
C LEU A 106 -4.20 -0.47 25.82
N LYS A 107 -3.95 0.69 26.44
CA LYS A 107 -2.85 0.89 27.39
C LYS A 107 -3.00 0.02 28.64
N LYS A 108 -4.23 -0.14 29.15
CA LYS A 108 -4.51 -1.03 30.31
C LYS A 108 -4.22 -2.50 30.01
N ILE A 109 -4.40 -2.93 28.76
CA ILE A 109 -4.14 -4.31 28.32
C ILE A 109 -2.82 -4.47 27.57
N GLU A 110 -1.85 -3.57 27.74
CA GLU A 110 -0.59 -3.58 26.97
C GLU A 110 0.16 -4.92 27.07
N HIS A 111 0.06 -5.61 28.21
CA HIS A 111 0.62 -6.94 28.43
C HIS A 111 0.00 -8.06 27.56
N LYS A 112 -1.23 -7.86 27.05
CA LYS A 112 -1.90 -8.78 26.11
C LYS A 112 -1.56 -8.49 24.65
N LEU A 113 -0.95 -7.34 24.37
CA LEU A 113 -0.61 -6.93 23.01
C LEU A 113 0.70 -7.63 22.58
N ASN A 114 0.76 -8.05 21.32
CA ASN A 114 2.03 -8.52 20.77
C ASN A 114 3.00 -7.34 20.57
N HIS A 115 4.29 -7.65 20.37
CA HIS A 115 5.33 -6.63 20.22
C HIS A 115 5.02 -5.58 19.14
N HIS A 116 4.46 -5.98 17.99
CA HIS A 116 4.10 -5.04 16.93
C HIS A 116 2.96 -4.10 17.37
N GLN A 117 1.95 -4.61 18.06
CA GLN A 117 0.83 -3.83 18.57
C GLN A 117 1.26 -2.87 19.68
N GLN A 118 2.13 -3.29 20.60
CA GLN A 118 2.71 -2.42 21.63
C GLN A 118 3.46 -1.23 20.99
N ILE A 119 4.30 -1.53 20.00
CA ILE A 119 5.03 -0.51 19.23
C ILE A 119 4.08 0.37 18.40
N GLY A 120 2.94 -0.16 17.97
CA GLY A 120 1.90 0.60 17.28
C GLY A 120 1.13 1.53 18.21
N LEU A 121 0.85 1.10 19.43
CA LEU A 121 0.18 1.87 20.46
C LEU A 121 1.08 3.00 20.98
N LYS A 122 2.34 2.68 21.29
CA LYS A 122 3.32 3.62 21.84
C LYS A 122 3.57 4.84 20.94
N TYR A 123 3.46 4.66 19.62
CA TYR A 123 3.77 5.70 18.63
C TYR A 123 2.57 6.02 17.73
N PHE A 124 1.36 5.87 18.27
CA PHE A 124 0.13 6.00 17.50
C PHE A 124 0.02 7.37 16.81
N GLU A 125 0.25 8.45 17.56
CA GLU A 125 0.11 9.83 17.09
C GLU A 125 1.18 10.18 16.04
N GLU A 126 2.42 9.78 16.28
CA GLU A 126 3.54 9.97 15.35
C GLU A 126 3.29 9.22 14.05
N PHE A 127 2.72 8.02 14.13
CA PHE A 127 2.31 7.27 12.96
C PHE A 127 1.10 7.85 12.24
N GLU A 128 0.34 8.78 12.81
CA GLU A 128 -0.72 9.47 12.11
C GLU A 128 -0.23 10.68 11.32
N LYS A 129 0.89 11.27 11.75
CA LYS A 129 1.52 12.38 11.05
C LYS A 129 1.97 11.96 9.65
N ARG A 130 1.94 12.94 8.76
CA ARG A 130 2.44 12.81 7.40
C ARG A 130 3.85 13.36 7.32
N ILE A 131 4.66 12.81 6.43
CA ILE A 131 6.06 13.21 6.27
C ILE A 131 6.18 14.17 5.08
N PRO A 132 6.63 15.41 5.29
CA PRO A 132 6.98 16.32 4.20
C PRO A 132 8.05 15.73 3.28
N ARG A 133 7.98 16.04 1.97
CA ARG A 133 8.98 15.57 1.00
C ARG A 133 10.40 16.03 1.34
N SER A 134 10.56 17.23 1.91
CA SER A 134 11.85 17.75 2.35
C SER A 134 12.50 16.91 3.44
N GLU A 135 11.71 16.35 4.36
CA GLU A 135 12.23 15.41 5.36
C GLU A 135 12.62 14.08 4.72
N MET A 136 11.81 13.56 3.78
CA MET A 136 12.16 12.37 3.01
C MET A 136 13.46 12.53 2.21
N GLN A 137 13.73 13.72 1.67
CA GLN A 137 14.99 14.01 0.96
C GLN A 137 16.20 13.97 1.90
N LYS A 138 16.06 14.50 3.13
CA LYS A 138 17.13 14.42 4.14
C LYS A 138 17.38 12.96 4.54
N MET A 139 16.32 12.18 4.69
CA MET A 139 16.43 10.75 4.96
C MET A 139 17.14 10.04 3.79
N GLU A 140 16.72 10.29 2.54
CA GLU A 140 17.35 9.73 1.35
C GLU A 140 18.85 9.93 1.34
N ALA A 141 19.30 11.17 1.55
CA ALA A 141 20.72 11.49 1.59
C ALA A 141 21.48 10.67 2.64
N LEU A 142 20.95 10.59 3.87
CA LEU A 142 21.57 9.80 4.95
C LEU A 142 21.63 8.31 4.61
N ILE A 143 20.55 7.77 4.04
CA ILE A 143 20.46 6.35 3.70
C ILE A 143 21.44 5.99 2.59
N LEU A 144 21.50 6.79 1.53
CA LEU A 144 22.40 6.55 0.42
C LEU A 144 23.86 6.68 0.84
N GLN A 145 24.18 7.65 1.72
CA GLN A 145 25.52 7.78 2.29
C GLN A 145 25.93 6.53 3.08
N GLU A 146 25.08 6.04 3.98
CA GLU A 146 25.38 4.86 4.79
C GLU A 146 25.48 3.57 3.95
N LEU A 147 24.76 3.49 2.82
CA LEU A 147 24.91 2.38 1.88
C LEU A 147 26.24 2.43 1.13
N GLU A 148 26.65 3.61 0.69
CA GLU A 148 27.95 3.82 0.03
C GLU A 148 29.12 3.50 0.97
N GLU A 149 29.03 3.90 2.24
CA GLU A 149 30.02 3.58 3.28
C GLU A 149 30.10 2.07 3.58
N LEU A 150 29.00 1.33 3.36
CA LEU A 150 28.94 -0.10 3.60
C LEU A 150 29.52 -0.90 2.42
N ASP A 151 29.08 -0.62 1.19
CA ASP A 151 29.59 -1.21 -0.05
C ASP A 151 29.12 -0.38 -1.26
N SER A 152 30.07 0.07 -2.08
CA SER A 152 29.80 0.83 -3.31
C SER A 152 29.01 0.06 -4.38
N GLU A 153 28.88 -1.27 -4.27
CA GLU A 153 28.04 -2.07 -5.17
C GLU A 153 26.54 -1.97 -4.83
N TYR A 154 26.18 -1.42 -3.67
CA TYR A 154 24.78 -1.26 -3.28
C TYR A 154 24.09 -0.09 -3.95
N ILE A 155 22.86 -0.34 -4.39
CA ILE A 155 22.02 0.68 -5.04
C ILE A 155 20.78 0.90 -4.17
N GLY A 156 20.68 2.06 -3.54
CA GLY A 156 19.48 2.48 -2.82
C GLY A 156 18.45 3.10 -3.75
N THR A 157 17.17 2.74 -3.61
CA THR A 157 16.09 3.42 -4.36
C THR A 157 14.87 3.60 -3.48
N ILE A 158 14.55 4.86 -3.15
CA ILE A 158 13.35 5.18 -2.40
C ILE A 158 12.14 5.16 -3.35
N CYS A 159 11.23 4.20 -3.13
CA CYS A 159 10.05 4.01 -3.95
C CYS A 159 8.78 4.60 -3.28
N GLY A 160 7.61 4.02 -3.55
CA GLY A 160 6.35 4.44 -2.96
C GLY A 160 5.92 5.84 -3.39
N SER A 161 5.17 6.54 -2.53
CA SER A 161 4.68 7.90 -2.82
C SER A 161 5.78 8.90 -3.12
N TYR A 162 6.98 8.68 -2.58
CA TYR A 162 8.13 9.55 -2.80
C TYR A 162 8.58 9.51 -4.27
N ARG A 163 8.76 8.32 -4.84
CA ARG A 163 9.10 8.14 -6.26
C ARG A 163 8.00 8.58 -7.21
N ARG A 164 6.74 8.53 -6.77
CA ARG A 164 5.61 9.12 -7.50
C ARG A 164 5.51 10.64 -7.39
N GLY A 165 6.48 11.31 -6.75
CA GLY A 165 6.56 12.77 -6.72
C GLY A 165 5.60 13.47 -5.77
N LEU A 166 4.99 12.77 -4.80
CA LEU A 166 4.08 13.42 -3.84
C LEU A 166 4.86 14.38 -2.93
N LEU A 167 4.28 15.55 -2.67
CA LEU A 167 4.80 16.55 -1.72
C LEU A 167 4.73 16.07 -0.26
N ILE A 168 3.78 15.18 0.01
CA ILE A 168 3.53 14.62 1.34
C ILE A 168 3.50 13.10 1.20
N CYS A 169 4.42 12.42 1.89
CA CYS A 169 4.56 10.97 1.85
C CYS A 169 3.74 10.28 2.95
N SER A 170 3.39 9.02 2.71
CA SER A 170 2.65 8.19 3.67
C SER A 170 3.48 7.85 4.91
N LYS A 171 2.77 7.48 5.99
CA LYS A 171 3.26 7.22 7.36
C LYS A 171 4.55 6.37 7.41
N SER A 172 5.63 6.90 7.99
CA SER A 172 6.46 6.22 9.00
C SER A 172 7.66 7.06 9.49
N GLU A 173 7.55 7.65 10.67
CA GLU A 173 8.69 8.28 11.39
C GLU A 173 9.45 7.28 12.28
N LYS A 174 9.48 5.99 11.92
CA LYS A 174 10.37 4.97 12.54
C LYS A 174 11.57 4.62 11.68
N LEU A 175 11.85 5.43 10.68
CA LEU A 175 12.85 5.11 9.69
C LEU A 175 14.27 5.17 10.28
N ILE A 176 14.64 6.27 10.94
CA ILE A 176 16.05 6.60 11.23
C ILE A 176 16.66 5.71 12.33
N GLN A 177 15.96 5.52 13.47
CA GLN A 177 16.50 4.71 14.57
C GLN A 177 16.54 3.21 14.24
N LYS A 178 15.54 2.70 13.51
CA LYS A 178 15.57 1.33 13.00
C LYS A 178 16.52 1.17 11.82
N LEU A 179 16.86 2.23 11.09
CA LEU A 179 17.83 2.20 10.01
C LEU A 179 19.19 1.76 10.53
N LYS A 180 19.67 2.38 11.61
CA LYS A 180 20.95 1.99 12.23
C LYS A 180 20.95 0.54 12.72
N CYS A 181 19.86 0.09 13.34
CA CYS A 181 19.73 -1.31 13.77
C CYS A 181 19.60 -2.29 12.58
N PHE A 182 18.97 -1.88 11.49
CA PHE A 182 18.78 -2.71 10.29
C PHE A 182 20.03 -2.74 9.41
N LEU A 183 20.74 -1.62 9.25
CA LEU A 183 22.07 -1.57 8.63
C LEU A 183 23.03 -2.47 9.40
N ASN A 184 23.00 -2.44 10.73
CA ASN A 184 23.73 -3.40 11.58
C ASN A 184 23.24 -4.85 11.42
N PHE A 185 21.96 -5.09 11.10
CA PHE A 185 21.45 -6.43 10.81
C PHE A 185 21.89 -6.92 9.42
N ILE A 186 21.83 -6.09 8.38
CA ILE A 186 22.42 -6.37 7.06
C ILE A 186 23.91 -6.66 7.22
N PHE A 187 24.63 -5.82 7.96
CA PHE A 187 26.05 -6.02 8.28
C PHE A 187 26.30 -7.43 8.85
N ARG A 188 25.43 -7.92 9.74
CA ARG A 188 25.53 -9.27 10.32
C ARG A 188 25.10 -10.39 9.38
N ALA A 189 24.04 -10.20 8.60
CA ALA A 189 23.51 -11.22 7.68
C ALA A 189 24.41 -11.42 6.45
N VAL A 190 25.00 -10.34 5.93
CA VAL A 190 25.91 -10.34 4.78
C VAL A 190 27.22 -11.08 5.10
N ASN A 191 27.69 -11.04 6.34
CA ASN A 191 28.88 -11.79 6.78
C ASN A 191 28.68 -13.33 6.81
N HIS A 192 27.44 -13.82 6.75
CA HIS A 192 27.13 -15.26 6.86
C HIS A 192 26.71 -15.93 5.55
N VAL A 193 26.40 -15.16 4.50
CA VAL A 193 25.99 -15.68 3.20
C VAL A 193 27.12 -15.46 2.22
N SER A 194 27.64 -16.56 1.66
CA SER A 194 28.65 -16.59 0.61
C SER A 194 28.36 -15.52 -0.45
N LYS A 195 29.42 -14.82 -0.90
CA LYS A 195 29.50 -13.76 -1.93
C LYS A 195 28.81 -14.00 -3.30
N LEU A 196 27.95 -15.01 -3.44
CA LEU A 196 27.44 -15.48 -4.72
C LEU A 196 26.15 -14.79 -5.22
N TYR A 197 25.51 -13.92 -4.43
CA TYR A 197 24.17 -13.39 -4.78
C TYR A 197 23.84 -11.95 -4.33
N LEU A 198 24.79 -11.13 -3.86
CA LEU A 198 24.44 -9.85 -3.23
C LEU A 198 24.80 -8.63 -4.07
N ASN A 199 23.80 -8.08 -4.76
CA ASN A 199 23.69 -6.64 -5.00
C ASN A 199 22.38 -6.21 -4.29
N VAL A 200 22.50 -5.69 -3.07
CA VAL A 200 21.35 -5.34 -2.20
C VAL A 200 20.75 -4.00 -2.61
N PHE A 201 19.43 -4.00 -2.82
CA PHE A 201 18.60 -2.79 -2.93
C PHE A 201 17.87 -2.55 -1.62
N VAL A 202 17.89 -1.31 -1.10
CA VAL A 202 17.23 -0.97 0.17
C VAL A 202 16.02 -0.05 -0.05
N TYR A 203 14.83 -0.58 0.25
CA TYR A 203 13.53 0.10 0.22
C TYR A 203 13.12 0.65 1.60
N ILE A 204 12.42 1.79 1.58
CA ILE A 204 12.09 2.55 2.79
C ILE A 204 10.58 2.74 2.93
N SER A 205 10.00 1.65 3.42
CA SER A 205 9.00 1.62 4.49
C SER A 205 9.00 0.24 5.17
N LEU A 206 9.59 -0.79 4.54
CA LEU A 206 10.01 -2.08 5.09
C LEU A 206 11.10 -2.66 4.18
N TYR A 207 12.35 -2.61 4.62
CA TYR A 207 13.54 -3.07 3.90
C TYR A 207 13.33 -4.36 3.10
N ARG A 208 13.35 -4.28 1.77
CA ARG A 208 13.22 -5.44 0.88
C ARG A 208 14.40 -5.50 -0.06
N LEU A 209 15.13 -6.61 0.01
CA LEU A 209 16.18 -6.97 -0.92
C LEU A 209 15.55 -7.61 -2.15
N ILE A 210 15.93 -7.12 -3.33
CA ILE A 210 15.51 -7.67 -4.62
C ILE A 210 16.78 -8.04 -5.40
N PRO A 211 16.83 -9.23 -6.02
CA PRO A 211 17.92 -9.60 -6.93
C PRO A 211 18.10 -8.56 -8.05
N LYS A 212 19.35 -8.27 -8.44
CA LYS A 212 19.66 -7.21 -9.42
C LYS A 212 19.03 -7.45 -10.79
N ASP A 213 18.98 -8.70 -11.23
CA ASP A 213 18.31 -9.17 -12.44
C ASP A 213 16.77 -8.97 -12.40
N GLN A 214 16.21 -8.73 -11.22
CA GLN A 214 14.77 -8.57 -10.99
C GLN A 214 14.39 -7.14 -10.56
N TYR A 215 15.35 -6.22 -10.60
CA TYR A 215 15.22 -4.85 -10.11
C TYR A 215 13.99 -4.14 -10.70
N TYR A 216 13.74 -4.25 -12.01
CA TYR A 216 12.67 -3.53 -12.67
C TYR A 216 11.26 -4.00 -12.26
N CYS A 217 11.09 -5.30 -12.01
CA CYS A 217 9.84 -5.82 -11.45
C CYS A 217 9.65 -5.34 -10.00
N GLY A 218 10.74 -5.32 -9.23
CA GLY A 218 10.75 -4.85 -7.84
C GLY A 218 10.42 -3.37 -7.72
N VAL A 219 11.12 -2.51 -8.46
CA VAL A 219 10.92 -1.06 -8.43
C VAL A 219 9.53 -0.68 -8.93
N LEU A 220 8.98 -1.36 -9.94
CA LEU A 220 7.61 -1.16 -10.39
C LEU A 220 6.61 -1.47 -9.27
N TYR A 221 6.74 -2.64 -8.64
CA TYR A 221 5.90 -3.04 -7.51
C TYR A 221 5.97 -2.06 -6.34
N PHE A 222 7.18 -1.67 -5.92
CA PHE A 222 7.36 -0.78 -4.78
C PHE A 222 7.02 0.67 -5.10
N THR A 223 7.08 1.09 -6.36
CA THR A 223 6.61 2.42 -6.78
C THR A 223 5.11 2.56 -6.59
N GLY A 224 4.33 1.52 -6.90
CA GLY A 224 2.87 1.55 -6.76
C GLY A 224 2.20 2.61 -7.65
N SER A 225 1.01 3.12 -7.30
CA SER A 225 0.25 2.86 -6.06
C SER A 225 -0.26 1.41 -5.93
N ASP A 226 -0.81 1.06 -4.77
CA ASP A 226 -1.36 -0.29 -4.58
C ASP A 226 -2.60 -0.56 -5.46
N ILE A 227 -3.35 0.48 -5.83
CA ILE A 227 -4.44 0.39 -6.81
C ILE A 227 -3.86 0.23 -8.21
N PHE A 228 -2.84 1.01 -8.57
CA PHE A 228 -2.14 0.88 -9.85
C PHE A 228 -1.63 -0.55 -10.06
N ASN A 229 -0.91 -1.10 -9.07
CA ASN A 229 -0.37 -2.45 -9.14
C ASN A 229 -1.46 -3.50 -9.30
N LYS A 230 -2.60 -3.34 -8.61
CA LYS A 230 -3.75 -4.27 -8.77
C LYS A 230 -4.29 -4.21 -10.18
N ASN A 231 -4.56 -3.01 -10.70
CA ASN A 231 -5.09 -2.82 -12.05
C ASN A 231 -4.12 -3.37 -13.10
N MET A 232 -2.82 -3.07 -12.98
CA MET A 232 -1.79 -3.55 -13.90
C MET A 232 -1.64 -5.08 -13.87
N ARG A 233 -1.68 -5.70 -12.68
CA ARG A 233 -1.66 -7.17 -12.54
C ARG A 233 -2.92 -7.82 -13.11
N THR A 234 -4.09 -7.21 -12.93
CA THR A 234 -5.33 -7.69 -13.57
C THR A 234 -5.23 -7.61 -15.09
N LEU A 235 -4.75 -6.49 -15.64
CA LEU A 235 -4.51 -6.36 -17.07
C LEU A 235 -3.48 -7.39 -17.58
N ALA A 236 -2.41 -7.63 -16.83
CA ALA A 236 -1.44 -8.67 -17.16
C ALA A 236 -2.12 -10.04 -17.31
N LEU A 237 -2.98 -10.42 -16.35
CA LEU A 237 -3.73 -11.68 -16.41
C LEU A 237 -4.63 -11.76 -17.65
N GLU A 238 -5.34 -10.68 -17.98
CA GLU A 238 -6.18 -10.59 -19.19
C GLU A 238 -5.35 -10.72 -20.48
N LYS A 239 -4.08 -10.30 -20.45
CA LYS A 239 -3.13 -10.45 -21.54
C LYS A 239 -2.37 -11.78 -21.53
N GLY A 240 -2.68 -12.69 -20.60
CA GLY A 240 -2.03 -13.99 -20.51
C GLY A 240 -0.67 -13.95 -19.81
N PHE A 241 -0.45 -13.02 -18.88
CA PHE A 241 0.77 -12.91 -18.07
C PHE A 241 0.45 -12.87 -16.58
N THR A 242 1.39 -13.32 -15.76
CA THR A 242 1.40 -13.06 -14.32
C THR A 242 2.57 -12.17 -13.96
N LEU A 243 2.30 -11.15 -13.14
CA LEU A 243 3.28 -10.14 -12.73
C LEU A 243 3.36 -10.08 -11.20
N ASN A 244 4.56 -10.29 -10.66
CA ASN A 244 4.86 -10.10 -9.24
C ASN A 244 6.06 -9.15 -9.05
N GLU A 245 6.56 -8.98 -7.83
CA GLU A 245 7.70 -8.12 -7.52
C GLU A 245 9.06 -8.63 -8.02
N TYR A 246 9.10 -9.82 -8.63
CA TYR A 246 10.33 -10.47 -9.07
C TYR A 246 10.38 -10.62 -10.59
N THR A 247 9.29 -11.07 -11.20
CA THR A 247 9.26 -11.46 -12.61
C THR A 247 7.89 -11.21 -13.23
N ILE A 248 7.89 -11.04 -14.56
CA ILE A 248 6.71 -11.25 -15.41
C ILE A 248 6.87 -12.57 -16.15
N ARG A 249 5.82 -13.39 -16.16
CA ARG A 249 5.82 -14.73 -16.78
C ARG A 249 4.59 -14.89 -17.68
N PRO A 250 4.72 -15.51 -18.86
CA PRO A 250 3.57 -15.89 -19.66
C PRO A 250 2.78 -16.99 -18.96
N LEU A 251 1.47 -17.02 -19.15
CA LEU A 251 0.59 -18.08 -18.70
C LEU A 251 0.37 -19.04 -19.86
N GLY A 252 0.70 -20.32 -19.64
CA GLY A 252 0.41 -21.38 -20.62
C GLY A 252 -1.10 -21.64 -20.74
N VAL A 253 -1.47 -22.51 -21.68
CA VAL A 253 -2.88 -22.91 -21.91
C VAL A 253 -3.58 -23.49 -20.67
N THR A 254 -2.80 -24.04 -19.74
CA THR A 254 -3.27 -24.59 -18.46
C THR A 254 -3.41 -23.53 -17.35
N GLY A 255 -3.02 -22.28 -17.61
CA GLY A 255 -2.93 -21.21 -16.61
C GLY A 255 -1.69 -21.28 -15.72
N MET A 256 -0.75 -22.21 -15.98
CA MET A 256 0.50 -22.27 -15.24
C MET A 256 1.51 -21.21 -15.73
N PRO A 257 2.21 -20.51 -14.82
CA PRO A 257 3.28 -19.60 -15.19
C PRO A 257 4.44 -20.35 -15.85
N GLY A 258 4.85 -19.89 -17.03
CA GLY A 258 6.07 -20.32 -17.71
C GLY A 258 7.32 -19.64 -17.14
N GLU A 259 8.39 -19.65 -17.93
CA GLU A 259 9.67 -19.05 -17.55
C GLU A 259 9.61 -17.51 -17.44
N PRO A 260 10.43 -16.89 -16.58
CA PRO A 260 10.58 -15.44 -16.52
C PRO A 260 10.98 -14.84 -17.87
N LEU A 261 10.29 -13.77 -18.27
CA LEU A 261 10.70 -12.99 -19.42
C LEU A 261 11.87 -12.08 -19.06
N LEU A 262 12.71 -11.77 -20.05
CA LEU A 262 13.78 -10.79 -19.91
C LEU A 262 13.18 -9.39 -19.69
N VAL A 263 13.69 -8.66 -18.69
CA VAL A 263 13.25 -7.31 -18.34
C VAL A 263 14.49 -6.46 -18.06
N ASP A 264 14.79 -5.54 -18.95
CA ASP A 264 15.92 -4.60 -18.87
C ASP A 264 15.47 -3.17 -18.57
N SER A 265 14.15 -2.94 -18.50
CA SER A 265 13.57 -1.67 -18.08
C SER A 265 12.17 -1.83 -17.46
N GLU A 266 11.69 -0.82 -16.72
CA GLU A 266 10.28 -0.79 -16.32
C GLU A 266 9.36 -0.80 -17.54
N LYS A 267 9.76 -0.17 -18.66
CA LYS A 267 8.97 -0.03 -19.88
C LYS A 267 8.69 -1.38 -20.53
N ASP A 268 9.62 -2.33 -20.48
CA ASP A 268 9.45 -3.66 -21.07
C ASP A 268 8.22 -4.36 -20.47
N ILE A 269 8.01 -4.21 -19.16
CA ILE A 269 6.86 -4.77 -18.44
C ILE A 269 5.54 -4.18 -18.98
N PHE A 270 5.52 -2.88 -19.31
CA PHE A 270 4.37 -2.23 -19.92
C PHE A 270 4.15 -2.70 -21.37
N ASP A 271 5.23 -2.87 -22.12
CA ASP A 271 5.19 -3.33 -23.51
C ASP A 271 4.62 -4.76 -23.62
N TYR A 272 5.04 -5.69 -22.74
CA TYR A 272 4.53 -7.07 -22.70
C TYR A 272 3.00 -7.13 -22.52
N ILE A 273 2.44 -6.26 -21.71
CA ILE A 273 0.99 -6.22 -21.45
C ILE A 273 0.23 -5.24 -22.37
N HIS A 274 0.90 -4.74 -23.42
CA HIS A 274 0.37 -3.77 -24.38
C HIS A 274 -0.22 -2.51 -23.73
N MET A 275 0.43 -2.04 -22.67
CA MET A 275 0.05 -0.82 -21.96
C MET A 275 1.03 0.29 -22.33
N LYS A 276 0.52 1.50 -22.61
CA LYS A 276 1.41 2.66 -22.78
C LYS A 276 2.16 2.92 -21.48
N TYR A 277 3.47 3.12 -21.56
CA TYR A 277 4.29 3.45 -20.40
C TYR A 277 3.75 4.68 -19.68
N ARG A 278 3.70 4.59 -18.35
CA ARG A 278 3.29 5.68 -17.46
C ARG A 278 4.43 5.98 -16.51
N GLU A 279 4.80 7.24 -16.42
CA GLU A 279 5.82 7.70 -15.48
C GLU A 279 5.37 7.48 -14.02
N PRO A 280 6.29 7.30 -13.06
CA PRO A 280 5.94 7.12 -11.65
C PRO A 280 4.92 8.13 -11.11
N LYS A 281 5.04 9.41 -11.50
CA LYS A 281 4.11 10.49 -11.10
C LYS A 281 2.67 10.27 -11.57
N GLU A 282 2.48 9.54 -12.67
CA GLU A 282 1.18 9.24 -13.24
C GLU A 282 0.53 8.01 -12.59
N ARG A 283 1.25 7.24 -11.77
CA ARG A 283 0.78 5.99 -11.15
C ARG A 283 0.12 6.18 -9.79
N SER A 284 -0.18 7.43 -9.42
CA SER A 284 -0.87 7.76 -8.17
C SER A 284 -2.37 7.53 -8.30
N GLU A 285 -2.76 6.25 -8.22
CA GLU A 285 -4.16 5.80 -8.29
C GLU A 285 -4.80 5.56 -6.93
#